data_AF-A0A6M1E750-F1
#
_entry.id   AF-A0A6M1E750-F1
#
_cell.length_a   1.000
_cell.length_b   1.000
_cell.length_c   1.000
_cell.angle_alpha   90.00
_cell.angle_beta   90.00
_cell.angle_gamma   90.00
#
_symmetry.space_group_name_H-M   'P 1'
#
loop_
_entity.id
_entity.type
_entity.pdbx_description
1 polymer ?
#
loop_
_entity_poly.entity_id
_entity_poly.type
_entity_poly.pdbx_seq_one_letter_code
_entity_poly.pdbx_strand_id
1 'polypeptide(L)'
;MKDRKFSIAKRLRSFKFALEGLKTVLREEHNARIHFGIAFFVIVFGLILHINVQEWLFLVIAIGFVIASEIINSAIEHIADFIHPDKNDKIKIIKDISASAVLIASIIALVVGLLIFLPKII
;
A
#
# COMPACT_ATOMS: atom_id res chain seq x y z
N MET A 1 -5.20 -2.62 37.23
CA MET A 1 -5.34 -2.46 35.76
C MET A 1 -6.70 -1.81 35.49
N LYS A 2 -6.74 -0.58 34.95
CA LYS A 2 -8.03 0.09 34.67
C LYS A 2 -8.69 -0.58 33.47
N ASP A 3 -9.85 -1.20 33.69
CA ASP A 3 -10.75 -1.67 32.63
C ASP A 3 -11.08 -0.53 31.67
N ARG A 4 -10.43 -0.53 30.51
CA ARG A 4 -10.73 0.42 29.44
C ARG A 4 -12.02 -0.03 28.78
N LYS A 5 -13.16 0.44 29.30
CA LYS A 5 -14.47 0.31 28.64
C LYS A 5 -14.31 0.67 27.15
N PHE A 6 -14.68 -0.27 26.29
CA PHE A 6 -14.75 -0.10 24.86
C PHE A 6 -15.51 1.19 24.53
N SER A 7 -14.86 2.16 23.88
CA SER A 7 -15.45 3.47 23.59
C SER A 7 -15.39 3.71 22.08
N ILE A 8 -16.57 3.72 21.46
CA ILE A 8 -16.75 3.99 20.03
C ILE A 8 -16.11 5.35 19.66
N ALA A 9 -16.25 6.37 20.52
CA ALA A 9 -15.61 7.68 20.34
C ALA A 9 -14.07 7.64 20.35
N LYS A 10 -13.44 6.67 21.05
CA LYS A 10 -11.97 6.47 20.97
C LYS A 10 -11.58 5.76 19.67
N ARG A 11 -12.38 4.81 19.19
CA ARG A 11 -12.14 4.15 17.90
C ARG A 11 -12.34 5.07 16.70
N LEU A 12 -13.37 5.91 16.70
CA LEU A 12 -13.55 6.93 15.64
C LEU A 12 -12.35 7.88 15.56
N ARG A 13 -11.72 8.21 16.70
CA ARG A 13 -10.47 8.99 16.72
C ARG A 13 -9.28 8.22 16.13
N SER A 14 -9.16 6.90 16.36
CA SER A 14 -8.09 6.12 15.74
C SER A 14 -8.22 6.03 14.22
N PHE A 15 -9.46 5.98 13.68
CA PHE A 15 -9.67 6.09 12.24
C PHE A 15 -9.21 7.45 11.69
N LYS A 16 -9.48 8.54 12.40
CA LYS A 16 -8.99 9.86 12.01
C LYS A 16 -7.46 9.89 11.91
N PHE A 17 -6.75 9.34 12.90
CA PHE A 17 -5.28 9.27 12.86
C PHE A 17 -4.76 8.40 11.71
N ALA A 18 -5.42 7.27 11.42
CA ALA A 18 -5.04 6.42 10.29
C ALA A 18 -5.24 7.14 8.93
N LEU A 19 -6.32 7.91 8.78
CA LEU A 19 -6.58 8.70 7.58
C LEU A 19 -5.59 9.87 7.43
N GLU A 20 -5.21 10.51 8.52
CA GLU A 20 -4.15 11.53 8.52
C GLU A 20 -2.81 10.92 8.08
N GLY A 21 -2.44 9.75 8.61
CA GLY A 21 -1.25 9.02 8.19
C GLY A 21 -1.26 8.65 6.71
N LEU A 22 -2.40 8.17 6.20
CA LEU A 22 -2.55 7.88 4.77
C LEU A 22 -2.40 9.13 3.91
N LYS A 23 -2.94 10.27 4.35
CA LYS A 23 -2.80 11.55 3.66
C LYS A 23 -1.34 12.02 3.63
N THR A 24 -0.59 11.80 4.71
CA THR A 24 0.85 12.10 4.77
C THR A 24 1.61 11.29 3.73
N VAL A 25 1.43 9.97 3.71
CA VAL A 25 2.11 9.08 2.74
C VAL A 25 1.78 9.49 1.30
N LEU A 26 0.50 9.77 0.99
CA LEU A 26 0.11 10.23 -0.34
C LEU A 26 0.68 11.59 -0.75
N ARG A 27 1.05 12.44 0.22
CA ARG A 27 1.59 13.78 -0.04
C ARG A 27 3.11 13.74 -0.20
N GLU A 28 3.78 13.00 0.67
CA GLU A 28 5.24 13.00 0.79
C GLU A 28 5.85 11.98 -0.18
N GLU A 29 5.22 10.83 -0.35
CA GLU A 29 5.78 9.75 -1.16
C GLU A 29 5.30 9.79 -2.62
N HIS A 30 6.26 9.76 -3.54
CA HIS A 30 5.97 9.72 -4.98
C HIS A 30 5.47 8.33 -5.41
N ASN A 31 6.12 7.27 -4.92
CA ASN A 31 5.77 5.89 -5.23
C ASN A 31 4.35 5.56 -4.76
N ALA A 32 3.97 6.01 -3.56
CA ALA A 32 2.59 5.89 -3.08
C ALA A 32 1.58 6.49 -4.08
N ARG A 33 1.80 7.72 -4.58
CA ARG A 33 0.89 8.32 -5.57
C ARG A 33 0.77 7.49 -6.84
N ILE A 34 1.87 6.91 -7.32
CA ILE A 34 1.86 6.00 -8.47
C ILE A 34 1.03 4.75 -8.15
N HIS A 35 1.29 4.08 -7.03
CA HIS A 35 0.57 2.86 -6.66
C HIS A 35 -0.94 3.09 -6.51
N PHE A 36 -1.35 4.18 -5.87
CA PHE A 36 -2.76 4.55 -5.76
C PHE A 36 -3.39 4.90 -7.12
N GLY A 37 -2.65 5.59 -8.00
CA GLY A 37 -3.09 5.88 -9.37
C GLY A 37 -3.29 4.60 -10.19
N ILE A 38 -2.32 3.68 -10.16
CA ILE A 38 -2.42 2.37 -10.84
C ILE A 38 -3.59 1.57 -10.28
N ALA A 39 -3.74 1.51 -8.96
CA ALA A 39 -4.86 0.82 -8.32
C ALA A 39 -6.21 1.36 -8.79
N PHE A 40 -6.36 2.68 -8.93
CA PHE A 40 -7.55 3.30 -9.49
C PHE A 40 -7.83 2.82 -10.92
N PHE A 41 -6.83 2.83 -11.80
CA PHE A 41 -7.00 2.34 -13.17
C PHE A 41 -7.34 0.85 -13.24
N VAL A 42 -6.71 0.02 -12.41
CA VAL A 42 -7.01 -1.43 -12.32
C VAL A 42 -8.46 -1.67 -11.89
N ILE A 43 -8.97 -0.91 -10.92
CA ILE A 43 -10.37 -1.00 -10.50
C ILE A 43 -11.31 -0.59 -11.64
N VAL A 44 -11.02 0.53 -12.32
CA VAL A 44 -11.83 0.98 -13.47
C VAL A 44 -11.85 -0.08 -14.58
N PHE A 45 -10.70 -0.68 -14.91
CA PHE A 45 -10.60 -1.78 -15.87
C PHE A 45 -11.41 -3.01 -15.43
N GLY A 46 -11.34 -3.38 -14.15
CA GLY A 46 -12.12 -4.49 -13.61
C GLY A 46 -13.63 -4.28 -13.74
N LEU A 47 -14.10 -3.04 -13.57
CA LEU A 47 -15.50 -2.69 -13.76
C LEU A 47 -15.91 -2.75 -15.24
N ILE A 48 -15.08 -2.21 -16.14
CA ILE A 48 -15.34 -2.20 -17.60
C ILE A 48 -15.37 -3.62 -18.18
N LEU A 49 -14.46 -4.49 -17.75
CA LEU A 49 -14.33 -5.86 -18.24
C LEU A 49 -15.26 -6.86 -17.52
N HIS A 50 -16.16 -6.37 -16.66
CA HIS A 50 -17.15 -7.17 -15.92
C HIS A 50 -16.55 -8.43 -15.29
N ILE A 51 -15.44 -8.26 -14.56
CA ILE A 51 -14.77 -9.38 -13.89
C ILE A 51 -15.67 -9.95 -12.78
N ASN A 52 -15.56 -11.25 -12.55
CA ASN A 52 -16.37 -11.98 -11.58
C ASN A 52 -15.89 -11.72 -10.14
N VAL A 53 -16.66 -12.21 -9.16
CA VAL A 53 -16.39 -11.99 -7.73
C VAL A 53 -15.05 -12.59 -7.27
N GLN A 54 -14.64 -13.73 -7.83
CA GLN A 54 -13.37 -14.37 -7.47
C GLN A 54 -12.18 -13.55 -8.01
N GLU A 55 -12.28 -13.05 -9.23
CA GLU A 55 -11.29 -12.15 -9.84
C GLU A 55 -11.15 -10.86 -9.01
N TRP A 56 -12.27 -10.28 -8.57
CA TRP A 56 -12.27 -9.14 -7.65
C TRP A 56 -11.58 -9.43 -6.33
N LEU A 57 -11.79 -10.61 -5.74
CA LEU A 57 -11.14 -10.99 -4.48
C LEU A 57 -9.62 -10.97 -4.61
N PHE A 58 -9.08 -11.55 -5.69
CA PHE A 58 -7.64 -11.54 -5.96
C PHE A 58 -7.11 -10.13 -6.23
N LEU A 59 -7.82 -9.31 -7.02
CA LEU A 59 -7.41 -7.93 -7.27
C LEU A 59 -7.38 -7.09 -6.00
N VAL A 60 -8.41 -7.17 -5.16
CA VAL A 60 -8.48 -6.41 -3.91
C VAL A 60 -7.34 -6.79 -2.97
N ILE A 61 -7.03 -8.09 -2.86
CA ILE A 61 -5.90 -8.58 -2.06
C ILE A 61 -4.58 -8.07 -2.63
N ALA A 62 -4.37 -8.17 -3.94
CA ALA A 62 -3.14 -7.73 -4.60
C ALA A 62 -2.91 -6.22 -4.44
N ILE A 63 -3.93 -5.40 -4.70
CA ILE A 63 -3.88 -3.94 -4.52
C ILE A 63 -3.63 -3.59 -3.05
N GLY A 64 -4.37 -4.22 -2.14
CA GLY A 64 -4.21 -4.01 -0.70
C GLY A 64 -2.80 -4.37 -0.22
N PHE A 65 -2.21 -5.44 -0.75
CA PHE A 65 -0.86 -5.87 -0.42
C PHE A 65 0.21 -4.88 -0.89
N VAL A 66 0.09 -4.34 -2.11
CA VAL A 66 0.99 -3.28 -2.61
C VAL A 66 0.90 -2.03 -1.74
N ILE A 67 -0.31 -1.54 -1.48
CA ILE A 67 -0.52 -0.32 -0.68
C ILE A 67 -0.01 -0.52 0.75
N ALA A 68 -0.29 -1.66 1.38
CA ALA A 68 0.20 -1.96 2.72
C ALA A 68 1.74 -2.02 2.75
N SER A 69 2.35 -2.67 1.77
CA SER A 69 3.81 -2.75 1.64
C SER A 69 4.44 -1.37 1.46
N GLU A 70 3.83 -0.51 0.64
CA GLU A 70 4.29 0.87 0.41
C GLU A 70 4.19 1.72 1.67
N ILE A 71 3.11 1.62 2.43
CA ILE A 71 2.96 2.35 3.70
C ILE A 71 4.01 1.88 4.73
N ILE A 72 4.27 0.58 4.81
CA ILE A 72 5.32 0.03 5.67
C ILE A 72 6.69 0.52 5.22
N ASN A 73 6.95 0.54 3.91
CA ASN A 73 8.19 1.05 3.35
C ASN A 73 8.42 2.51 3.72
N SER A 74 7.41 3.36 3.52
CA SER A 74 7.43 4.77 3.87
C SER A 74 7.73 4.96 5.37
N ALA A 75 7.08 4.17 6.24
CA ALA A 75 7.32 4.22 7.67
C ALA A 75 8.78 3.87 8.03
N ILE A 76 9.36 2.85 7.39
CA ILE A 76 10.76 2.47 7.57
C ILE A 76 11.69 3.59 7.08
N GLU A 77 11.40 4.20 5.94
CA GLU A 77 12.16 5.33 5.41
C GLU A 77 12.16 6.52 6.38
N HIS A 78 10.99 6.94 6.86
CA HIS A 78 10.87 8.03 7.83
C HIS A 78 11.58 7.73 9.16
N ILE A 79 11.52 6.49 9.65
CA ILE A 79 12.26 6.09 10.86
C ILE A 79 13.77 6.16 10.61
N ALA A 80 14.23 5.67 9.45
CA ALA A 80 15.64 5.69 9.09
C ALA A 80 16.19 7.11 8.96
N ASP A 81 15.43 8.02 8.34
CA ASP A 81 15.78 9.43 8.20
C ASP A 81 15.77 10.17 9.54
N PHE A 82 14.85 9.79 10.44
CA PHE A 82 14.84 10.33 11.80
C PHE A 82 16.07 9.90 12.62
N ILE A 83 16.51 8.65 12.47
CA ILE A 83 17.66 8.10 13.23
C ILE A 83 19.00 8.60 12.66
N HIS A 84 19.12 8.74 11.34
CA HIS A 84 20.35 9.15 10.68
C HIS A 84 20.04 10.10 9.51
N PRO A 85 19.98 11.43 9.78
CA PRO A 85 19.64 12.42 8.75
C PRO A 85 20.74 12.59 7.68
N ASP A 86 21.99 12.20 8.00
CA ASP A 86 23.10 12.20 7.06
C ASP A 86 23.19 10.88 6.28
N LYS A 87 23.89 10.88 5.14
CA LYS A 87 24.07 9.65 4.35
C LYS A 87 24.86 8.59 5.13
N ASN A 88 24.29 7.39 5.23
CA ASN A 88 24.91 6.24 5.87
C ASN A 88 24.64 4.95 5.11
N ASP A 89 25.69 4.18 4.83
CA ASP A 89 25.61 2.97 4.01
C ASP A 89 24.69 1.89 4.62
N LYS A 90 24.61 1.79 5.96
CA LYS A 90 23.71 0.82 6.60
C LYS A 90 22.25 1.23 6.45
N ILE A 91 21.96 2.53 6.54
CA ILE A 91 20.61 3.07 6.33
C ILE A 91 20.19 2.87 4.88
N LYS A 92 21.11 3.09 3.94
CA LYS A 92 20.87 2.80 2.53
C LYS A 92 20.45 1.33 2.33
N ILE A 93 21.18 0.38 2.90
CA ILE A 93 20.83 -1.05 2.82
C ILE A 93 19.44 -1.33 3.39
N ILE A 94 19.07 -0.73 4.52
CA ILE A 94 17.74 -0.90 5.13
C ILE A 94 16.65 -0.38 4.19
N LYS A 95 16.83 0.82 3.62
CA LYS A 95 15.89 1.40 2.67
C LYS A 95 15.78 0.55 1.40
N ASP A 96 16.91 0.08 0.86
CA ASP A 96 16.94 -0.78 -0.34
C ASP A 96 16.19 -2.10 -0.10
N ILE A 97 16.38 -2.74 1.05
CA ILE A 97 15.66 -3.96 1.43
C ILE A 97 14.16 -3.68 1.58
N SER A 98 13.80 -2.58 2.23
CA SER A 98 12.40 -2.18 2.41
C SER A 98 11.71 -1.93 1.07
N ALA A 99 12.34 -1.19 0.16
CA ALA A 99 11.84 -0.93 -1.18
C ALA A 99 11.68 -2.21 -2.00
N SER A 100 12.57 -3.20 -1.80
CA SER A 100 12.46 -4.50 -2.47
C SER A 100 11.17 -5.25 -2.12
N ALA A 101 10.62 -5.06 -0.92
CA ALA A 101 9.33 -5.65 -0.53
C ALA A 101 8.18 -5.08 -1.37
N VAL A 102 8.17 -3.76 -1.59
CA VAL A 102 7.19 -3.09 -2.47
C VAL A 102 7.32 -3.57 -3.91
N LEU A 103 8.56 -3.75 -4.39
CA LEU A 103 8.81 -4.27 -5.73
C LEU A 103 8.22 -5.68 -5.91
N ILE A 104 8.47 -6.58 -4.95
CA ILE A 104 7.91 -7.94 -4.99
C ILE A 104 6.38 -7.92 -4.95
N ALA A 105 5.78 -7.11 -4.07
CA ALA A 105 4.34 -6.94 -4.00
C ALA A 105 3.75 -6.44 -5.34
N SER A 106 4.45 -5.50 -5.98
CA SER A 106 4.04 -4.94 -7.27
C SER A 106 4.13 -5.96 -8.42
N ILE A 107 5.17 -6.80 -8.43
CA ILE A 107 5.29 -7.90 -9.40
C ILE A 107 4.15 -8.91 -9.21
N ILE A 108 3.83 -9.27 -7.97
CA ILE A 108 2.69 -10.16 -7.68
C ILE A 108 1.39 -9.54 -8.20
N ALA A 109 1.14 -8.26 -7.91
CA ALA A 109 -0.05 -7.57 -8.38
C ALA A 109 -0.12 -7.48 -9.91
N LEU A 110 1.01 -7.27 -10.58
CA LEU A 110 1.10 -7.30 -12.04
C LEU A 110 0.71 -8.68 -12.59
N VAL A 111 1.27 -9.76 -12.04
CA VAL A 111 0.95 -11.13 -12.46
C VAL A 111 -0.54 -11.43 -12.25
N VAL A 112 -1.10 -11.08 -11.09
CA VAL A 112 -2.54 -11.22 -10.82
C VAL A 112 -3.38 -10.45 -11.85
N GLY A 113 -3.02 -9.19 -12.12
CA GLY A 113 -3.70 -8.36 -13.12
C GLY A 113 -3.65 -8.97 -14.52
N LEU A 114 -2.50 -9.50 -14.94
CA LEU A 114 -2.34 -10.18 -16.23
C LEU A 114 -3.21 -11.44 -16.31
N LEU A 115 -3.21 -12.28 -15.28
CA LEU A 115 -4.02 -13.50 -15.26
C LEU A 115 -5.53 -13.22 -15.37
N ILE A 116 -6.00 -12.08 -14.85
CA ILE A 116 -7.41 -11.70 -14.85
C ILE A 116 -7.81 -10.96 -16.13
N PHE A 117 -7.01 -9.98 -16.56
CA PHE A 117 -7.38 -9.08 -17.66
C PHE A 117 -6.98 -9.60 -19.04
N LEU A 118 -5.86 -10.32 -19.15
CA LEU A 118 -5.37 -10.78 -20.45
C LEU A 118 -6.38 -11.69 -21.19
N PRO A 119 -7.04 -12.67 -20.54
CA PRO A 119 -8.06 -13.51 -21.19
C PRO A 119 -9.37 -12.79 -21.53
N LYS A 120 -9.57 -11.56 -21.06
CA LYS A 120 -10.77 -10.75 -21.34
C LYS A 120 -10.55 -9.75 -22.46
N ILE A 121 -9.29 -9.50 -22.82
CA ILE A 121 -8.88 -8.53 -23.84
C ILE A 121 -8.51 -9.25 -25.15
N ILE A 122 -7.94 -10.45 -25.06
CA ILE A 122 -7.58 -11.33 -26.17
C ILE A 122 -8.67 -12.37 -26.35
#